data_AF-E8JRD8-F1
#
_entry.id   AF-E8JRD8-F1
#
_cell.length_a   1.000
_cell.length_b   1.000
_cell.length_c   1.000
_cell.angle_alpha   90.00
_cell.angle_beta   90.00
_cell.angle_gamma   90.00
#
_symmetry.space_group_name_H-M   'P 1'
#
loop_
_entity.id
_entity.type
_entity.pdbx_description
1 polymer ?
#
loop_
_entity_poly.entity_id
_entity_poly.type
_entity_poly.pdbx_seq_one_letter_code
_entity_poly.pdbx_strand_id
1 'polypeptide(L)'
;MIQMDVKTKYKAKKTKIVFFDIDDTLRVKLTGYMPESIKYVFKNLKEKGIMTGIATGRALYGVVPEIRDLHPDFFVTINGTYVVDNKESEIFSDPLPRELVEKYVNWAKSEGIEYGFTGKDKPVISKRCDLIDDAMKPIYGICDVEPDFYLANDVYQMWTFAKNNADLQLPEELANEIRLVPWHEHSSDVVKVNISKASGVAHVLESQNLKPINAMMFGDGPNDMEIFDYVGLKIAMGNAVPELKEKADFVTKTVEEDGILYALEELGLVEKQLNFPQVDLSTVEGPVATIKTNHGDMKIQLFPDHAPKTVANFVALSKDGYYDGIIFHRIIPEFMIQGGDPTGTGMGGQSIYGDSFEDEFSEELYNVRGALSMANAGPNTNGSQFFIVQNSKIPYAQKELERGGWPKPIAEYYANNGGTPHLDRRHTVFGQIMDEESYKVLDEIANVETGAQDRPVEDVVIETIEVVD
;
A
#
# COMPACT_ATOMS: atom_id res chain seq x y z
N MET A 1 0.36 -10.16 10.89
CA MET A 1 1.19 -10.11 9.66
C MET A 1 1.27 -11.49 9.04
N ILE A 2 0.82 -11.65 7.80
CA ILE A 2 1.07 -12.87 7.02
C ILE A 2 2.57 -12.86 6.69
N GLN A 3 3.33 -13.82 7.23
CA GLN A 3 4.76 -13.89 7.00
C GLN A 3 5.02 -14.24 5.54
N MET A 4 5.44 -13.24 4.74
CA MET A 4 5.70 -13.42 3.31
C MET A 4 6.75 -14.51 3.07
N ASP A 5 6.45 -15.43 2.16
CA ASP A 5 7.25 -16.64 1.99
C ASP A 5 8.64 -16.35 1.39
N VAL A 6 9.56 -17.30 1.60
CA VAL A 6 10.98 -17.15 1.24
C VAL A 6 11.17 -17.04 -0.28
N LYS A 7 10.35 -17.73 -1.08
CA LYS A 7 10.44 -17.73 -2.55
C LYS A 7 10.06 -16.35 -3.10
N THR A 8 9.02 -15.74 -2.55
CA THR A 8 8.58 -14.38 -2.91
C THR A 8 9.66 -13.34 -2.60
N LYS A 9 10.27 -13.40 -1.41
CA LYS A 9 11.40 -12.52 -1.05
C LYS A 9 12.62 -12.72 -1.96
N TYR A 10 12.90 -13.95 -2.39
CA TYR A 10 13.99 -14.23 -3.33
C TYR A 10 13.73 -13.60 -4.70
N LYS A 11 12.51 -13.71 -5.22
CA LYS A 11 12.09 -13.10 -6.48
C LYS A 11 12.18 -11.57 -6.43
N ALA A 12 11.76 -10.95 -5.32
CA ALA A 12 11.87 -9.50 -5.11
C ALA A 12 13.32 -9.03 -5.27
N LYS A 13 14.28 -9.71 -4.63
CA LYS A 13 15.72 -9.40 -4.75
C LYS A 13 16.28 -9.53 -6.17
N LYS A 14 15.64 -10.31 -7.04
CA LYS A 14 16.05 -10.49 -8.45
C LYS A 14 15.41 -9.48 -9.39
N THR A 15 14.41 -8.73 -8.93
CA THR A 15 13.68 -7.76 -9.73
C THR A 15 14.60 -6.63 -10.19
N LYS A 16 14.51 -6.30 -11.48
CA LYS A 16 15.22 -5.21 -12.17
C LYS A 16 14.28 -4.29 -12.95
N ILE A 17 13.07 -4.76 -13.21
CA ILE A 17 12.01 -3.98 -13.85
C ILE A 17 10.66 -4.35 -13.25
N VAL A 18 9.81 -3.34 -13.04
CA VAL A 18 8.43 -3.51 -12.58
C VAL A 18 7.49 -3.02 -13.68
N PHE A 19 6.58 -3.89 -14.10
CA PHE A 19 5.49 -3.56 -15.01
C PHE A 19 4.20 -3.34 -14.23
N PHE A 20 3.40 -2.39 -14.71
CA PHE A 20 2.10 -2.05 -14.15
C PHE A 20 1.04 -2.05 -15.25
N ASP A 21 -0.10 -2.70 -15.02
CA ASP A 21 -1.32 -2.34 -15.75
C ASP A 21 -1.80 -0.94 -15.33
N ILE A 22 -2.65 -0.33 -16.16
CA ILE A 22 -3.23 0.99 -15.90
C ILE A 22 -4.51 0.87 -15.09
N ASP A 23 -5.54 0.31 -15.72
CA ASP A 23 -6.91 0.32 -15.23
C ASP A 23 -7.03 -0.63 -14.04
N ASP A 24 -7.61 -0.16 -12.94
CA ASP A 24 -7.84 -0.93 -11.71
C ASP A 24 -6.55 -1.49 -11.05
N THR A 25 -5.38 -0.99 -11.50
CA THR A 25 -4.04 -1.29 -10.97
C THR A 25 -3.28 -0.02 -10.56
N LEU A 26 -2.95 0.89 -11.49
CA LEU A 26 -2.39 2.21 -11.16
C LEU A 26 -3.49 3.21 -10.80
N ARG A 27 -4.65 3.07 -11.42
CA ARG A 27 -5.74 4.04 -11.39
C ARG A 27 -7.08 3.33 -11.44
N VAL A 28 -8.02 3.72 -10.59
CA VAL A 28 -9.38 3.18 -10.60
C VAL A 28 -10.05 3.50 -11.94
N LYS A 29 -10.51 2.49 -12.67
CA LYS A 29 -11.02 2.64 -14.05
C LYS A 29 -12.19 3.61 -14.15
N LEU A 30 -13.14 3.50 -13.21
CA LEU A 30 -14.40 4.25 -13.23
C LEU A 30 -14.26 5.70 -12.77
N THR A 31 -13.60 5.92 -11.64
CA THR A 31 -13.49 7.26 -11.02
C THR A 31 -12.30 8.02 -11.56
N GLY A 32 -11.31 7.29 -12.04
CA GLY A 32 -10.03 7.85 -12.42
C GLY A 32 -9.12 8.27 -11.29
N TYR A 33 -9.43 7.81 -10.08
CA TYR A 33 -8.59 8.04 -8.92
C TYR A 33 -7.24 7.32 -9.08
N MET A 34 -6.14 8.06 -8.90
CA MET A 34 -4.78 7.55 -8.82
C MET A 34 -4.16 8.04 -7.50
N PRO A 35 -3.66 7.15 -6.62
CA PRO A 35 -3.05 7.56 -5.37
C PRO A 35 -1.80 8.41 -5.57
N GLU A 36 -1.58 9.42 -4.71
CA GLU A 36 -0.35 10.23 -4.73
C GLU A 36 0.90 9.38 -4.43
N SER A 37 0.75 8.26 -3.71
CA SER A 37 1.82 7.30 -3.43
C SER A 37 2.47 6.75 -4.70
N ILE A 38 1.77 6.71 -5.84
CA ILE A 38 2.31 6.23 -7.11
C ILE A 38 3.50 7.09 -7.57
N LYS A 39 3.45 8.41 -7.38
CA LYS A 39 4.57 9.30 -7.70
C LYS A 39 5.79 8.97 -6.84
N TYR A 40 5.57 8.70 -5.56
CA TYR A 40 6.62 8.29 -4.62
C TYR A 40 7.22 6.93 -5.01
N VAL A 41 6.39 5.96 -5.41
CA VAL A 41 6.80 4.64 -5.87
C VAL A 41 7.73 4.75 -7.08
N PHE A 42 7.31 5.45 -8.14
CA PHE A 42 8.11 5.58 -9.36
C PHE A 42 9.45 6.26 -9.09
N LYS A 43 9.44 7.31 -8.25
CA LYS A 43 10.66 7.98 -7.81
C LYS A 43 11.62 7.02 -7.09
N ASN A 44 11.13 6.25 -6.11
CA ASN A 44 11.96 5.32 -5.33
C ASN A 44 12.52 4.17 -6.16
N LEU A 45 11.70 3.58 -7.03
CA LEU A 45 12.17 2.52 -7.94
C LEU A 45 13.31 3.03 -8.81
N LYS A 46 13.16 4.24 -9.37
CA LYS A 46 14.20 4.90 -10.17
C LYS A 46 15.47 5.19 -9.36
N GLU A 47 15.35 5.69 -8.13
CA GLU A 47 16.50 5.93 -7.23
C GLU A 47 17.25 4.63 -6.88
N LYS A 48 16.55 3.50 -6.82
CA LYS A 48 17.13 2.16 -6.64
C LYS A 48 17.64 1.52 -7.94
N GLY A 49 17.53 2.20 -9.08
CA GLY A 49 17.93 1.68 -10.39
C GLY A 49 17.05 0.51 -10.88
N ILE A 50 15.80 0.46 -10.45
CA ILE A 50 14.79 -0.49 -10.93
C ILE A 50 13.99 0.23 -12.01
N MET A 51 13.96 -0.35 -13.21
CA MET A 51 13.22 0.20 -14.34
C MET A 51 11.71 0.04 -14.13
N THR A 52 10.94 0.88 -14.79
CA THR A 52 9.47 0.88 -14.73
C THR A 52 8.88 0.74 -16.13
N GLY A 53 7.81 -0.03 -16.25
CA GLY A 53 7.11 -0.21 -17.53
C GLY A 53 5.61 -0.17 -17.35
N ILE A 54 4.90 0.32 -18.36
CA ILE A 54 3.44 0.23 -18.45
C ILE A 54 3.09 -0.89 -19.41
N ALA A 55 2.21 -1.80 -19.01
CA ALA A 55 1.73 -2.92 -19.83
C ALA A 55 0.21 -2.89 -19.94
N THR A 56 -0.30 -2.35 -21.06
CA THR A 56 -1.71 -2.00 -21.21
C THR A 56 -2.29 -2.39 -22.57
N GLY A 57 -3.62 -2.60 -22.60
CA GLY A 57 -4.37 -2.73 -23.84
C GLY A 57 -4.54 -1.42 -24.60
N ARG A 58 -4.35 -0.28 -23.93
CA ARG A 58 -4.46 1.05 -24.54
C ARG A 58 -3.33 1.31 -25.54
N ALA A 59 -3.60 2.13 -26.55
CA ALA A 59 -2.55 2.74 -27.37
C ALA A 59 -1.80 3.83 -26.59
N LEU A 60 -0.61 4.23 -27.05
CA LEU A 60 0.22 5.23 -26.37
C LEU A 60 -0.50 6.56 -26.16
N TYR A 61 -1.28 7.03 -27.14
CA TYR A 61 -2.11 8.24 -27.02
C TYR A 61 -3.33 8.07 -26.09
N GLY A 62 -3.69 6.83 -25.73
CA GLY A 62 -4.72 6.52 -24.74
C GLY A 62 -4.18 6.42 -23.30
N VAL A 63 -2.86 6.50 -23.11
CA VAL A 63 -2.25 6.59 -21.78
C VAL A 63 -2.45 8.01 -21.25
N VAL A 64 -3.15 8.11 -20.12
CA VAL A 64 -3.51 9.40 -19.52
C VAL A 64 -2.27 10.22 -19.13
N PRO A 65 -2.33 11.57 -19.21
CA PRO A 65 -1.18 12.44 -18.95
C PRO A 65 -0.52 12.18 -17.60
N GLU A 66 -1.31 12.00 -16.53
CA GLU A 66 -0.80 11.73 -15.18
C GLU A 66 0.08 10.48 -15.06
N ILE A 67 -0.14 9.46 -15.91
CA ILE A 67 0.71 8.26 -15.97
C ILE A 67 1.95 8.52 -16.83
N ARG A 68 1.83 9.29 -17.92
CA ARG A 68 2.99 9.69 -18.74
C ARG A 68 3.96 10.57 -17.95
N ASP A 69 3.44 11.41 -17.06
CA ASP A 69 4.19 12.30 -16.17
C ASP A 69 4.97 11.53 -15.08
N LEU A 70 4.68 10.24 -14.86
CA LEU A 70 5.52 9.37 -14.03
C LEU A 70 6.86 9.03 -14.70
N HIS A 71 6.97 9.31 -16.01
CA HIS A 71 8.10 8.98 -16.88
C HIS A 71 8.55 7.50 -16.81
N PRO A 72 7.64 6.53 -17.07
CA PRO A 72 8.02 5.12 -17.19
C PRO A 72 9.13 4.91 -18.23
N ASP A 73 10.01 3.94 -18.01
CA ASP A 73 11.11 3.63 -18.94
C ASP A 73 10.61 2.98 -20.24
N PHE A 74 9.50 2.24 -20.17
CA PHE A 74 8.93 1.50 -21.29
C PHE A 74 7.40 1.56 -21.32
N PHE A 75 6.85 1.52 -22.53
CA PHE A 75 5.42 1.35 -22.78
C PHE A 75 5.20 0.14 -23.68
N VAL A 76 4.55 -0.88 -23.12
CA VAL A 76 3.99 -2.03 -23.84
C VAL A 76 2.50 -1.74 -24.04
N THR A 77 2.14 -1.35 -25.25
CA THR A 77 0.81 -0.83 -25.60
C THR A 77 0.12 -1.71 -26.61
N ILE A 78 -1.19 -1.49 -26.79
CA ILE A 78 -2.02 -2.22 -27.76
C ILE A 78 -1.89 -3.74 -27.55
N ASN A 79 -2.00 -4.16 -26.29
CA ASN A 79 -1.85 -5.56 -25.89
C ASN A 79 -0.52 -6.20 -26.34
N GLY A 80 0.55 -5.40 -26.48
CA GLY A 80 1.90 -5.88 -26.79
C GLY A 80 2.31 -5.82 -28.25
N THR A 81 1.44 -5.40 -29.18
CA THR A 81 1.82 -5.22 -30.60
C THR A 81 2.69 -4.00 -30.84
N TYR A 82 2.74 -3.06 -29.89
CA TYR A 82 3.52 -1.84 -30.03
C TYR A 82 4.28 -1.52 -28.73
N VAL A 83 5.61 -1.50 -28.81
CA VAL A 83 6.51 -1.31 -27.67
C VAL A 83 7.49 -0.19 -27.95
N VAL A 84 7.54 0.78 -27.04
CA VAL A 84 8.46 1.93 -27.12
C VAL A 84 9.19 2.17 -25.81
N ASP A 85 10.33 2.85 -25.89
CA ASP A 85 11.02 3.40 -24.71
C ASP A 85 10.46 4.78 -24.29
N ASN A 86 11.01 5.34 -23.22
CA ASN A 86 10.61 6.66 -22.70
C ASN A 86 10.89 7.86 -23.63
N LYS A 87 11.65 7.66 -24.72
CA LYS A 87 11.86 8.64 -25.79
C LYS A 87 10.95 8.38 -26.98
N GLU A 88 10.00 7.45 -26.83
CA GLU A 88 9.11 6.97 -27.89
C GLU A 88 9.88 6.32 -29.04
N SER A 89 11.08 5.79 -28.77
CA SER A 89 11.84 4.99 -29.74
C SER A 89 11.24 3.59 -29.82
N GLU A 90 10.99 3.13 -31.03
CA GLU A 90 10.35 1.85 -31.30
C GLU A 90 11.28 0.67 -30.97
N ILE A 91 10.87 -0.15 -30.00
CA ILE A 91 11.54 -1.41 -29.64
C ILE A 91 10.94 -2.56 -30.44
N PHE A 92 9.61 -2.58 -30.57
CA PHE A 92 8.87 -3.61 -31.31
C PHE A 92 7.56 -3.05 -31.87
N SER A 93 7.19 -3.53 -33.05
CA SER A 93 6.03 -3.07 -33.80
C SER A 93 5.60 -4.16 -34.77
N ASP A 94 4.38 -4.66 -34.58
CA ASP A 94 3.80 -5.74 -35.38
C ASP A 94 2.37 -5.38 -35.78
N PRO A 95 2.18 -4.50 -36.77
CA PRO A 95 0.86 -4.16 -37.27
C PRO A 95 0.20 -5.38 -37.97
N LEU A 96 -1.12 -5.40 -37.96
CA LEU A 96 -1.91 -6.40 -38.67
C LEU A 96 -1.64 -6.32 -40.18
N PRO A 97 -1.45 -7.46 -40.87
CA PRO A 97 -1.32 -7.47 -42.32
C PRO A 97 -2.53 -6.81 -42.99
N ARG A 98 -2.30 -5.94 -43.98
CA ARG A 98 -3.39 -5.20 -44.66
C ARG A 98 -4.46 -6.14 -45.23
N GLU A 99 -4.06 -7.27 -45.81
CA GLU A 99 -5.00 -8.28 -46.33
C GLU A 99 -5.94 -8.82 -45.24
N LEU A 100 -5.42 -9.03 -44.02
CA LEU A 100 -6.22 -9.49 -42.88
C LEU A 100 -7.21 -8.40 -42.44
N VAL A 101 -6.78 -7.14 -42.40
CA VAL A 101 -7.66 -6.00 -42.11
C VAL A 101 -8.75 -5.86 -43.17
N GLU A 102 -8.43 -6.06 -44.45
CA GLU A 102 -9.41 -6.07 -45.54
C GLU A 102 -10.46 -7.18 -45.37
N LYS A 103 -10.02 -8.40 -45.06
CA LYS A 103 -10.93 -9.52 -44.77
C LYS A 103 -11.85 -9.23 -43.58
N TYR A 104 -11.30 -8.65 -42.52
CA TYR A 104 -12.08 -8.22 -41.35
C TYR A 104 -13.12 -7.15 -41.71
N VAL A 105 -12.74 -6.11 -42.46
CA VAL A 105 -13.65 -5.05 -42.89
C VAL A 105 -14.78 -5.60 -43.75
N ASN A 106 -14.48 -6.53 -44.65
CA ASN A 106 -15.48 -7.19 -45.48
C ASN A 106 -16.45 -8.02 -44.64
N TRP A 107 -15.94 -8.75 -43.64
CA TRP A 107 -16.77 -9.48 -42.68
C TRP A 107 -17.65 -8.54 -41.85
N ALA A 108 -17.10 -7.46 -41.29
CA ALA A 108 -17.89 -6.48 -40.52
C ALA A 108 -19.03 -5.90 -41.37
N LYS A 109 -18.76 -5.58 -42.64
CA LYS A 109 -19.78 -5.14 -43.61
C LYS A 109 -20.82 -6.22 -43.90
N SER A 110 -20.45 -7.50 -44.01
CA SER A 110 -21.41 -8.58 -44.27
C SER A 110 -22.31 -8.87 -43.06
N GLU A 111 -21.79 -8.69 -41.85
CA GLU A 111 -22.58 -8.78 -40.60
C GLU A 111 -23.42 -7.52 -40.35
N GLY A 112 -23.21 -6.44 -41.13
CA GLY A 112 -23.92 -5.17 -40.97
C GLY A 112 -23.52 -4.42 -39.70
N ILE A 113 -22.30 -4.63 -39.21
CA ILE A 113 -21.75 -3.97 -38.03
C ILE A 113 -20.77 -2.87 -38.41
N GLU A 114 -20.59 -1.91 -37.50
CA GLU A 114 -19.57 -0.87 -37.66
C GLU A 114 -18.25 -1.35 -37.05
N TYR A 115 -17.15 -0.69 -37.41
CA TYR A 115 -15.81 -1.07 -36.99
C TYR A 115 -14.92 0.14 -36.73
N GLY A 116 -13.74 -0.09 -36.16
CA GLY A 116 -12.72 0.94 -36.00
C GLY A 116 -11.31 0.37 -35.99
N PHE A 117 -10.33 1.27 -36.00
CA PHE A 117 -8.91 0.93 -36.06
C PHE A 117 -8.11 1.71 -35.02
N THR A 118 -7.21 0.99 -34.36
CA THR A 118 -6.13 1.55 -33.57
C THR A 118 -4.92 1.72 -34.49
N GLY A 119 -4.71 2.94 -34.98
CA GLY A 119 -3.45 3.33 -35.60
C GLY A 119 -2.37 3.59 -34.56
N LYS A 120 -1.15 3.82 -35.02
CA LYS A 120 -0.01 4.21 -34.16
C LYS A 120 -0.27 5.50 -33.39
N ASP A 121 -0.80 6.53 -34.07
CA ASP A 121 -0.91 7.89 -33.53
C ASP A 121 -2.34 8.33 -33.21
N LYS A 122 -3.35 7.62 -33.73
CA LYS A 122 -4.76 7.97 -33.50
C LYS A 122 -5.71 6.78 -33.60
N PRO A 123 -6.86 6.85 -32.88
CA PRO A 123 -7.98 5.95 -33.09
C PRO A 123 -8.92 6.51 -34.16
N VAL A 124 -9.42 5.65 -35.02
CA VAL A 124 -10.40 6.02 -36.05
C VAL A 124 -11.55 5.03 -36.10
N ILE A 125 -12.71 5.48 -36.59
CA ILE A 125 -13.93 4.67 -36.68
C ILE A 125 -14.48 4.68 -38.10
N SER A 126 -15.26 3.66 -38.46
CA SER A 126 -15.91 3.54 -39.77
C SER A 126 -16.98 4.60 -39.98
N LYS A 127 -17.69 4.96 -38.90
CA LYS A 127 -18.85 5.86 -38.93
C LYS A 127 -19.11 6.45 -37.56
N ARG A 128 -19.68 7.66 -37.49
CA ARG A 128 -20.23 8.23 -36.26
C ARG A 128 -21.64 7.71 -35.97
N CYS A 129 -21.87 7.19 -34.77
CA CYS A 129 -23.22 6.93 -34.25
C CYS A 129 -23.19 6.87 -32.71
N ASP A 130 -24.36 6.97 -32.09
CA ASP A 130 -24.50 6.94 -30.62
C ASP A 130 -23.87 5.71 -29.99
N LEU A 131 -23.98 4.55 -30.64
CA LEU A 131 -23.41 3.28 -30.18
C LEU A 131 -21.88 3.33 -30.07
N ILE A 132 -21.21 3.96 -31.04
CA ILE A 132 -19.75 4.08 -31.03
C ILE A 132 -19.31 5.18 -30.06
N ASP A 133 -20.04 6.28 -30.02
CA ASP A 133 -19.74 7.40 -29.12
C ASP A 133 -19.83 6.99 -27.65
N ASP A 134 -20.80 6.14 -27.30
CA ASP A 134 -20.95 5.56 -25.96
C ASP A 134 -19.72 4.74 -25.54
N ALA A 135 -19.20 3.91 -26.44
CA ALA A 135 -18.02 3.07 -26.17
C ALA A 135 -16.70 3.87 -26.21
N MET A 136 -16.52 4.75 -27.19
CA MET A 136 -15.21 5.34 -27.51
C MET A 136 -14.94 6.68 -26.82
N LYS A 137 -15.94 7.56 -26.64
CA LYS A 137 -15.72 8.89 -26.05
C LYS A 137 -15.13 8.85 -24.64
N PRO A 138 -15.55 7.94 -23.74
CA PRO A 138 -14.98 7.88 -22.40
C PRO A 138 -13.47 7.55 -22.38
N ILE A 139 -12.97 6.87 -23.42
CA ILE A 139 -11.59 6.38 -23.48
C ILE A 139 -10.71 7.28 -24.36
N TYR A 140 -11.19 7.59 -25.56
CA TYR A 140 -10.42 8.25 -26.62
C TYR A 140 -10.99 9.61 -27.05
N GLY A 141 -12.10 10.04 -26.45
CA GLY A 141 -12.81 11.24 -26.89
C GLY A 141 -13.45 11.08 -28.27
N ILE A 142 -13.56 12.19 -29.02
CA ILE A 142 -14.14 12.16 -30.36
C ILE A 142 -13.08 11.66 -31.35
N CYS A 143 -13.20 10.41 -31.78
CA CYS A 143 -12.33 9.83 -32.82
C CYS A 143 -12.59 10.48 -34.20
N ASP A 144 -11.71 10.30 -35.17
CA ASP A 144 -11.99 10.68 -36.56
C ASP A 144 -12.77 9.58 -37.31
N VAL A 145 -13.53 9.95 -38.35
CA VAL A 145 -14.26 9.00 -39.19
C VAL A 145 -13.44 8.69 -40.44
N GLU A 146 -12.75 7.55 -40.46
CA GLU A 146 -11.82 7.14 -41.52
C GLU A 146 -11.98 5.63 -41.83
N PRO A 147 -13.06 5.22 -42.53
CA PRO A 147 -13.35 3.80 -42.79
C PRO A 147 -12.29 3.09 -43.65
N ASP A 148 -11.49 3.85 -44.40
CA ASP A 148 -10.45 3.38 -45.31
C ASP A 148 -9.02 3.64 -44.78
N PHE A 149 -8.88 3.97 -43.49
CA PHE A 149 -7.60 4.29 -42.84
C PHE A 149 -6.50 3.25 -43.11
N TYR A 150 -6.88 1.96 -43.08
CA TYR A 150 -6.00 0.82 -43.28
C TYR A 150 -5.35 0.73 -44.69
N LEU A 151 -5.88 1.45 -45.68
CA LEU A 151 -5.33 1.47 -47.04
C LEU A 151 -3.99 2.22 -47.10
N ALA A 152 -3.79 3.20 -46.22
CA ALA A 152 -2.62 4.07 -46.21
C ALA A 152 -1.82 4.01 -44.91
N ASN A 153 -2.37 3.41 -43.85
CA ASN A 153 -1.77 3.42 -42.52
C ASN A 153 -1.74 2.01 -41.92
N ASP A 154 -0.77 1.80 -41.04
CA ASP A 154 -0.66 0.58 -40.25
C ASP A 154 -1.74 0.54 -39.16
N VAL A 155 -2.32 -0.65 -38.96
CA VAL A 155 -3.38 -0.93 -37.99
C VAL A 155 -2.86 -1.97 -37.01
N TYR A 156 -2.90 -1.66 -35.72
CA TYR A 156 -2.35 -2.54 -34.67
C TYR A 156 -3.43 -3.34 -33.95
N GLN A 157 -4.64 -2.80 -33.89
CA GLN A 157 -5.81 -3.43 -33.31
C GLN A 157 -7.05 -2.89 -34.04
N MET A 158 -8.15 -3.63 -34.02
CA MET A 158 -9.42 -3.20 -34.59
C MET A 158 -10.52 -3.29 -33.53
N TRP A 159 -11.69 -2.73 -33.82
CA TRP A 159 -12.87 -2.79 -32.96
C TRP A 159 -14.10 -3.23 -33.73
N THR A 160 -14.95 -4.03 -33.09
CA THR A 160 -16.34 -4.24 -33.52
C THR A 160 -17.27 -3.25 -32.82
N PHE A 161 -18.34 -2.84 -33.48
CA PHE A 161 -19.38 -2.01 -32.89
C PHE A 161 -20.75 -2.53 -33.31
N ALA A 162 -21.43 -3.22 -32.39
CA ALA A 162 -22.67 -3.94 -32.67
C ALA A 162 -23.59 -3.99 -31.45
N LYS A 163 -24.91 -3.91 -31.67
CA LYS A 163 -25.90 -4.08 -30.58
C LYS A 163 -25.88 -5.49 -30.01
N ASN A 164 -25.60 -6.48 -30.85
CA ASN A 164 -25.48 -7.90 -30.54
C ASN A 164 -24.00 -8.34 -30.45
N ASN A 165 -23.12 -7.49 -29.90
CA ASN A 165 -21.67 -7.77 -29.85
C ASN A 165 -21.33 -9.12 -29.21
N ALA A 166 -22.09 -9.53 -28.18
CA ALA A 166 -21.89 -10.82 -27.49
C ALA A 166 -22.13 -12.04 -28.39
N ASP A 167 -22.90 -11.91 -29.46
CA ASP A 167 -23.25 -13.01 -30.37
C ASP A 167 -22.32 -13.08 -31.59
N LEU A 168 -21.40 -12.12 -31.76
CA LEU A 168 -20.51 -12.07 -32.91
C LEU A 168 -19.54 -13.25 -32.92
N GLN A 169 -19.42 -13.90 -34.07
CA GLN A 169 -18.47 -14.96 -34.31
C GLN A 169 -17.64 -14.65 -35.56
N LEU A 170 -16.33 -14.74 -35.41
CA LEU A 170 -15.42 -14.64 -36.54
C LEU A 170 -15.55 -15.90 -37.41
N PRO A 171 -15.56 -15.77 -38.75
CA PRO A 171 -15.38 -16.89 -39.66
C PRO A 171 -14.08 -17.63 -39.36
N GLU A 172 -14.03 -18.93 -39.62
CA GLU A 172 -12.88 -19.80 -39.31
C GLU A 172 -11.54 -19.22 -39.81
N GLU A 173 -11.52 -18.66 -41.02
CA GLU A 173 -10.34 -18.02 -41.60
C GLU A 173 -9.82 -16.86 -40.73
N LEU A 174 -10.71 -15.98 -40.26
CA LEU A 174 -10.36 -14.86 -39.38
C LEU A 174 -10.05 -15.34 -37.96
N ALA A 175 -10.81 -16.31 -37.43
CA ALA A 175 -10.63 -16.84 -36.08
C ALA A 175 -9.27 -17.51 -35.85
N ASN A 176 -8.61 -17.95 -36.92
CA ASN A 176 -7.24 -18.49 -36.88
C ASN A 176 -6.15 -17.41 -36.74
N GLU A 177 -6.45 -16.14 -37.05
CA GLU A 177 -5.49 -15.04 -37.06
C GLU A 177 -5.80 -13.91 -36.07
N ILE A 178 -7.09 -13.70 -35.76
CA ILE A 178 -7.59 -12.68 -34.84
C ILE A 178 -8.63 -13.27 -33.89
N ARG A 179 -8.80 -12.63 -32.73
CA ARG A 179 -9.80 -12.97 -31.72
C ARG A 179 -10.56 -11.74 -31.26
N LEU A 180 -11.81 -11.96 -30.85
CA LEU A 180 -12.64 -10.94 -30.19
C LEU A 180 -12.40 -10.99 -28.68
N VAL A 181 -12.14 -9.83 -28.08
CA VAL A 181 -12.02 -9.65 -26.62
C VAL A 181 -13.06 -8.63 -26.18
N PRO A 182 -14.21 -9.06 -25.66
CA PRO A 182 -15.27 -8.16 -25.22
C PRO A 182 -14.81 -7.26 -24.07
N TRP A 183 -15.05 -5.95 -24.18
CA TRP A 183 -14.74 -4.96 -23.13
C TRP A 183 -15.87 -3.95 -22.90
N HIS A 184 -16.84 -3.88 -23.82
CA HIS A 184 -18.03 -3.06 -23.74
C HIS A 184 -19.26 -3.88 -24.16
N GLU A 185 -20.45 -3.48 -23.70
CA GLU A 185 -21.72 -4.13 -24.11
C GLU A 185 -21.86 -4.20 -25.65
N HIS A 186 -21.35 -3.19 -26.32
CA HIS A 186 -21.47 -3.03 -27.78
C HIS A 186 -20.14 -3.09 -28.54
N SER A 187 -19.03 -3.44 -27.88
CA SER A 187 -17.72 -3.47 -28.55
C SER A 187 -16.78 -4.54 -28.02
N SER A 188 -16.00 -5.10 -28.94
CA SER A 188 -14.89 -6.00 -28.65
C SER A 188 -13.62 -5.46 -29.29
N ASP A 189 -12.50 -5.66 -28.61
CA ASP A 189 -11.18 -5.52 -29.21
C ASP A 189 -10.96 -6.70 -30.17
N VAL A 190 -10.41 -6.41 -31.34
CA VAL A 190 -10.03 -7.40 -32.34
C VAL A 190 -8.53 -7.40 -32.44
N VAL A 191 -7.93 -8.42 -31.84
CA VAL A 191 -6.48 -8.53 -31.64
C VAL A 191 -5.94 -9.78 -32.31
N LYS A 192 -4.66 -9.74 -32.73
CA LYS A 192 -3.95 -10.87 -33.30
C LYS A 192 -3.91 -12.04 -32.31
N VAL A 193 -4.11 -13.27 -32.79
CA VAL A 193 -3.85 -14.47 -31.97
C VAL A 193 -2.37 -14.53 -31.60
N ASN A 194 -2.05 -15.08 -30.42
CA ASN A 194 -0.68 -15.22 -29.91
C ASN A 194 0.07 -13.90 -29.58
N ILE A 195 -0.58 -12.73 -29.66
CA ILE A 195 -0.04 -11.49 -29.10
C ILE A 195 -0.73 -11.19 -27.76
N SER A 196 0.07 -10.75 -26.79
CA SER A 196 -0.37 -10.38 -25.45
C SER A 196 0.57 -9.37 -24.81
N LYS A 197 0.16 -8.81 -23.66
CA LYS A 197 1.06 -8.01 -22.82
C LYS A 197 2.36 -8.75 -22.51
N ALA A 198 2.31 -10.08 -22.36
CA ALA A 198 3.47 -10.91 -22.08
C ALA A 198 4.49 -10.90 -23.23
N SER A 199 4.03 -11.03 -24.49
CA SER A 199 4.93 -11.00 -25.65
C SER A 199 5.58 -9.62 -25.81
N GLY A 200 4.83 -8.54 -25.59
CA GLY A 200 5.38 -7.19 -25.60
C GLY A 200 6.43 -6.95 -24.50
N VAL A 201 6.16 -7.44 -23.28
CA VAL A 201 7.15 -7.41 -22.19
C VAL A 201 8.38 -8.25 -22.52
N ALA A 202 8.25 -9.38 -23.22
CA ALA A 202 9.39 -10.18 -23.64
C ALA A 202 10.37 -9.38 -24.51
N HIS A 203 9.88 -8.56 -25.44
CA HIS A 203 10.72 -7.67 -26.25
C HIS A 203 11.45 -6.61 -25.41
N VAL A 204 10.80 -6.06 -24.38
CA VAL A 204 11.47 -5.16 -23.43
C VAL A 204 12.60 -5.90 -22.71
N LEU A 205 12.33 -7.08 -22.14
CA LEU A 205 13.34 -7.84 -21.40
C LEU A 205 14.53 -8.22 -22.29
N GLU A 206 14.27 -8.66 -23.52
CA GLU A 206 15.32 -8.95 -24.50
C GLU A 206 16.17 -7.72 -24.81
N SER A 207 15.56 -6.56 -25.05
CA SER A 207 16.28 -5.30 -25.31
C SER A 207 17.19 -4.88 -24.15
N GLN A 208 16.84 -5.27 -22.92
CA GLN A 208 17.57 -4.98 -21.69
C GLN A 208 18.49 -6.13 -21.24
N ASN A 209 18.60 -7.22 -22.02
CA ASN A 209 19.31 -8.44 -21.66
C ASN A 209 18.89 -9.00 -20.28
N LEU A 210 17.59 -8.92 -20.00
CA LEU A 210 16.95 -9.42 -18.78
C LEU A 210 16.21 -10.74 -19.07
N LYS A 211 15.98 -11.50 -18.00
CA LYS A 211 15.18 -12.74 -18.02
C LYS A 211 13.85 -12.50 -17.33
N PRO A 212 12.83 -13.36 -17.53
CA PRO A 212 11.54 -13.17 -16.88
C PRO A 212 11.63 -13.12 -15.35
N ILE A 213 12.57 -13.85 -14.73
CA ILE A 213 12.84 -13.78 -13.28
C ILE A 213 13.24 -12.38 -12.77
N ASN A 214 13.64 -11.47 -13.66
CA ASN A 214 13.98 -10.09 -13.33
C ASN A 214 12.78 -9.13 -13.43
N ALA A 215 11.65 -9.60 -13.96
CA ALA A 215 10.43 -8.81 -14.12
C ALA A 215 9.43 -9.07 -13.00
N MET A 216 8.82 -7.99 -12.53
CA MET A 216 7.64 -7.99 -11.68
C MET A 216 6.44 -7.47 -12.48
N MET A 217 5.24 -7.98 -12.22
CA MET A 217 3.99 -7.45 -12.79
C MET A 217 2.98 -7.19 -11.68
N PHE A 218 2.39 -6.00 -11.68
CA PHE A 218 1.15 -5.67 -10.99
C PHE A 218 -0.02 -5.72 -11.97
N GLY A 219 -1.09 -6.44 -11.62
CA GLY A 219 -2.30 -6.51 -12.44
C GLY A 219 -3.53 -6.93 -11.64
N ASP A 220 -4.70 -6.77 -12.25
CA ASP A 220 -6.00 -7.04 -11.64
C ASP A 220 -6.91 -7.91 -12.53
N GLY A 221 -6.78 -7.80 -13.85
CA GLY A 221 -7.75 -8.31 -14.80
C GLY A 221 -7.39 -9.66 -15.45
N PRO A 222 -8.36 -10.29 -16.16
CA PRO A 222 -8.11 -11.53 -16.91
C PRO A 222 -7.06 -11.38 -18.03
N ASN A 223 -6.90 -10.17 -18.58
CA ASN A 223 -5.89 -9.83 -19.59
C ASN A 223 -4.45 -9.90 -19.04
N ASP A 224 -4.26 -9.95 -17.71
CA ASP A 224 -2.95 -10.09 -17.08
C ASP A 224 -2.54 -11.55 -16.83
N MET A 225 -3.42 -12.52 -17.08
CA MET A 225 -3.16 -13.93 -16.79
C MET A 225 -1.92 -14.48 -17.50
N GLU A 226 -1.72 -14.11 -18.76
CA GLU A 226 -0.60 -14.59 -19.57
C GLU A 226 0.73 -13.96 -19.14
N ILE A 227 0.73 -12.66 -18.84
CA ILE A 227 1.93 -11.96 -18.35
C ILE A 227 2.30 -12.44 -16.94
N PHE A 228 1.32 -12.76 -16.09
CA PHE A 228 1.57 -13.42 -14.81
C PHE A 228 2.28 -14.76 -15.00
N ASP A 229 1.90 -15.57 -15.99
CA ASP A 229 2.58 -16.84 -16.26
C ASP A 229 4.01 -16.66 -16.80
N TYR A 230 4.29 -15.51 -17.42
CA TYR A 230 5.59 -15.17 -17.98
C TYR A 230 6.56 -14.62 -16.93
N VAL A 231 6.17 -13.63 -16.12
CA VAL A 231 7.09 -12.88 -15.26
C VAL A 231 7.55 -13.64 -14.01
N GLY A 232 8.63 -13.15 -13.40
CA GLY A 232 9.27 -13.74 -12.24
C GLY A 232 8.49 -13.55 -10.94
N LEU A 233 7.94 -12.36 -10.72
CA LEU A 233 7.22 -11.99 -9.51
C LEU A 233 5.85 -11.39 -9.86
N LYS A 234 4.80 -11.99 -9.31
CA LYS A 234 3.40 -11.75 -9.70
C LYS A 234 2.65 -11.11 -8.54
N ILE A 235 2.16 -9.88 -8.72
CA ILE A 235 1.44 -9.16 -7.68
C ILE A 235 0.02 -8.88 -8.15
N ALA A 236 -0.97 -9.52 -7.54
CA ALA A 236 -2.38 -9.25 -7.83
C ALA A 236 -2.91 -8.14 -6.92
N MET A 237 -3.66 -7.19 -7.48
CA MET A 237 -4.33 -6.14 -6.71
C MET A 237 -5.45 -6.69 -5.82
N GLY A 238 -5.84 -5.95 -4.78
CA GLY A 238 -6.90 -6.37 -3.84
C GLY A 238 -8.26 -6.58 -4.50
N ASN A 239 -8.54 -5.85 -5.57
CA ASN A 239 -9.73 -5.93 -6.43
C ASN A 239 -9.58 -6.94 -7.59
N ALA A 240 -8.43 -7.62 -7.73
CA ALA A 240 -8.19 -8.53 -8.84
C ALA A 240 -9.16 -9.73 -8.88
N VAL A 241 -9.37 -10.27 -10.08
CA VAL A 241 -10.18 -11.48 -10.30
C VAL A 241 -9.62 -12.68 -9.54
N PRO A 242 -10.47 -13.58 -9.00
CA PRO A 242 -10.01 -14.71 -8.18
C PRO A 242 -8.93 -15.57 -8.83
N GLU A 243 -9.06 -15.85 -10.13
CA GLU A 243 -8.15 -16.69 -10.90
C GLU A 243 -6.75 -16.08 -11.01
N LEU A 244 -6.65 -14.74 -11.03
CA LEU A 244 -5.37 -14.03 -11.05
C LEU A 244 -4.73 -14.05 -9.66
N LYS A 245 -5.53 -13.89 -8.60
CA LYS A 245 -5.05 -13.98 -7.20
C LYS A 245 -4.48 -15.36 -6.87
N GLU A 246 -5.09 -16.43 -7.38
CA GLU A 246 -4.58 -17.80 -7.21
C GLU A 246 -3.19 -18.01 -7.83
N LYS A 247 -2.87 -17.26 -8.90
CA LYS A 247 -1.56 -17.31 -9.56
C LYS A 247 -0.53 -16.38 -8.94
N ALA A 248 -0.95 -15.42 -8.13
CA ALA A 248 -0.08 -14.38 -7.58
C ALA A 248 0.89 -14.97 -6.55
N ASP A 249 2.11 -14.43 -6.51
CA ASP A 249 3.05 -14.69 -5.43
C ASP A 249 2.68 -13.86 -4.18
N PHE A 250 2.01 -12.72 -4.40
CA PHE A 250 1.52 -11.83 -3.37
C PHE A 250 0.23 -11.15 -3.82
N VAL A 251 -0.79 -11.14 -2.95
CA VAL A 251 -2.02 -10.36 -3.17
C VAL A 251 -1.93 -9.12 -2.30
N THR A 252 -1.96 -7.95 -2.93
CA THR A 252 -1.86 -6.66 -2.24
C THR A 252 -3.24 -6.06 -1.96
N LYS A 253 -3.26 -4.85 -1.39
CA LYS A 253 -4.49 -4.08 -1.15
C LYS A 253 -5.05 -3.49 -2.45
N THR A 254 -6.19 -2.81 -2.36
CA THR A 254 -6.79 -2.10 -3.51
C THR A 254 -5.98 -0.87 -3.91
N VAL A 255 -6.35 -0.22 -5.02
CA VAL A 255 -5.75 1.05 -5.45
C VAL A 255 -5.96 2.12 -4.37
N GLU A 256 -7.16 2.19 -3.81
CA GLU A 256 -7.60 3.13 -2.78
C GLU A 256 -6.85 2.99 -1.45
N GLU A 257 -6.30 1.82 -1.18
CA GLU A 257 -5.56 1.48 0.04
C GLU A 257 -4.04 1.44 -0.18
N ASP A 258 -3.55 2.15 -1.21
CA ASP A 258 -2.12 2.22 -1.56
C ASP A 258 -1.48 0.85 -1.81
N GLY A 259 -2.22 -0.07 -2.46
CA GLY A 259 -1.79 -1.46 -2.67
C GLY A 259 -0.43 -1.61 -3.35
N ILE A 260 -0.09 -0.77 -4.32
CA ILE A 260 1.23 -0.82 -4.97
C ILE A 260 2.34 -0.43 -3.99
N LEU A 261 2.17 0.66 -3.24
CA LEU A 261 3.15 1.10 -2.23
C LEU A 261 3.32 0.01 -1.15
N TYR A 262 2.21 -0.46 -0.59
CA TYR A 262 2.21 -1.51 0.43
C TYR A 262 2.98 -2.75 -0.02
N ALA A 263 2.72 -3.25 -1.23
CA ALA A 263 3.43 -4.42 -1.76
C ALA A 263 4.94 -4.15 -1.90
N LEU A 264 5.32 -3.00 -2.46
CA LEU A 264 6.72 -2.68 -2.70
C LEU A 264 7.49 -2.43 -1.40
N GLU A 265 6.85 -1.88 -0.36
CA GLU A 265 7.41 -1.76 0.99
C GLU A 265 7.64 -3.13 1.64
N GLU A 266 6.64 -4.01 1.62
CA GLU A 266 6.75 -5.36 2.18
C GLU A 266 7.81 -6.21 1.44
N LEU A 267 7.97 -5.98 0.13
CA LEU A 267 9.01 -6.60 -0.72
C LEU A 267 10.39 -5.95 -0.57
N GLY A 268 10.51 -4.83 0.16
CA GLY A 268 11.75 -4.08 0.35
C GLY A 268 12.24 -3.34 -0.90
N LEU A 269 11.38 -3.18 -1.90
CA LEU A 269 11.66 -2.48 -3.15
C LEU A 269 11.43 -0.98 -3.04
N VAL A 270 10.60 -0.52 -2.10
CA VAL A 270 10.43 0.90 -1.73
C VAL A 270 10.70 1.05 -0.23
N GLU A 271 11.21 2.20 0.21
CA GLU A 271 11.43 2.46 1.64
C GLU A 271 10.09 2.71 2.34
N LYS A 272 9.92 2.15 3.55
CA LYS A 272 8.73 2.44 4.36
C LYS A 272 8.74 3.90 4.77
N GLN A 273 7.65 4.61 4.50
CA GLN A 273 7.43 5.93 5.07
C GLN A 273 6.94 5.78 6.52
N LEU A 274 7.88 5.76 7.47
CA LEU A 274 7.53 5.75 8.89
C LEU A 274 7.18 7.16 9.36
N ASN A 275 6.00 7.31 9.96
CA ASN A 275 5.60 8.51 10.69
C ASN A 275 5.80 8.27 12.19
N PHE A 276 6.46 9.17 12.92
CA PHE A 276 6.70 8.99 14.35
C PHE A 276 5.78 9.93 15.16
N PRO A 277 4.55 9.51 15.50
CA PRO A 277 3.54 10.40 16.08
C PRO A 277 3.97 11.03 17.41
N GLN A 278 4.85 10.36 18.16
CA GLN A 278 5.39 10.88 19.43
C GLN A 278 6.34 12.08 19.26
N VAL A 279 6.83 12.34 18.04
CA VAL A 279 7.68 13.51 17.74
C VAL A 279 6.84 14.77 17.51
N ASP A 280 5.63 14.62 16.98
CA ASP A 280 4.67 15.72 16.76
C ASP A 280 3.22 15.24 16.93
N LEU A 281 2.72 15.37 18.16
CA LEU A 281 1.36 14.97 18.52
C LEU A 281 0.27 15.86 17.87
N SER A 282 0.61 17.02 17.30
CA SER A 282 -0.39 17.92 16.69
C SER A 282 -1.02 17.34 15.43
N THR A 283 -0.42 16.30 14.88
CA THR A 283 -0.86 15.59 13.67
C THR A 283 -1.62 14.30 13.96
N VAL A 284 -1.80 13.96 15.24
CA VAL A 284 -2.38 12.68 15.68
C VAL A 284 -3.86 12.86 15.99
N GLU A 285 -4.67 11.97 15.42
CA GLU A 285 -6.08 11.81 15.79
C GLU A 285 -6.25 10.59 16.71
N GLY A 286 -7.29 10.60 17.55
CA GLY A 286 -7.66 9.47 18.40
C GLY A 286 -7.93 9.85 19.86
N PRO A 287 -8.33 8.87 20.69
CA PRO A 287 -8.80 9.15 22.03
C PRO A 287 -7.73 9.76 22.94
N VAL A 288 -8.15 10.66 23.82
CA VAL A 288 -7.33 11.28 24.85
C VAL A 288 -7.77 10.76 26.22
N ALA A 289 -6.84 10.17 26.97
CA ALA A 289 -7.05 9.76 28.34
C ALA A 289 -6.51 10.81 29.31
N THR A 290 -7.29 11.16 30.33
CA THR A 290 -6.87 12.00 31.46
C THR A 290 -6.80 11.12 32.70
N ILE A 291 -5.58 10.80 33.14
CA ILE A 291 -5.31 10.07 34.38
C ILE A 291 -5.30 11.09 35.51
N LYS A 292 -6.34 11.07 36.35
CA LYS A 292 -6.46 11.96 37.51
C LYS A 292 -5.81 11.31 38.72
N THR A 293 -4.96 12.05 39.40
CA THR A 293 -4.23 11.56 40.58
C THR A 293 -4.32 12.54 41.73
N ASN A 294 -3.98 12.08 42.94
CA ASN A 294 -3.81 12.96 44.10
C ASN A 294 -2.64 13.96 43.97
N HIS A 295 -1.89 13.93 42.86
CA HIS A 295 -0.82 14.89 42.51
C HIS A 295 -1.18 15.76 41.29
N GLY A 296 -2.37 15.58 40.71
CA GLY A 296 -2.83 16.31 39.52
C GLY A 296 -3.15 15.39 38.34
N ASP A 297 -3.44 16.03 37.20
CA ASP A 297 -3.95 15.35 36.01
C ASP A 297 -2.84 15.16 34.97
N MET A 298 -2.77 13.97 34.35
CA MET A 298 -1.91 13.68 33.21
C MET A 298 -2.76 13.37 31.97
N LYS A 299 -2.60 14.16 30.90
CA LYS A 299 -3.25 13.95 29.60
C LYS A 299 -2.35 13.14 28.68
N ILE A 300 -2.92 12.07 28.13
CA ILE A 300 -2.26 11.08 27.28
C ILE A 300 -3.02 10.97 25.95
N GLN A 301 -2.35 11.21 24.84
CA GLN A 301 -2.83 10.85 23.51
C GLN A 301 -2.68 9.33 23.33
N LEU A 302 -3.74 8.61 22.95
CA LEU A 302 -3.68 7.18 22.67
C LEU A 302 -3.49 6.90 21.16
N PHE A 303 -2.93 5.73 20.83
CA PHE A 303 -2.57 5.34 19.46
C PHE A 303 -3.31 4.08 18.98
N PRO A 304 -4.62 4.15 18.68
CA PRO A 304 -5.44 2.98 18.34
C PRO A 304 -5.01 2.30 17.03
N ASP A 305 -4.47 3.05 16.07
CA ASP A 305 -4.01 2.49 14.79
C ASP A 305 -2.71 1.67 14.94
N HIS A 306 -1.91 1.97 15.97
CA HIS A 306 -0.63 1.32 16.23
C HIS A 306 -0.72 0.16 17.22
N ALA A 307 -1.63 0.24 18.20
CA ALA A 307 -1.84 -0.77 19.24
C ALA A 307 -3.34 -0.98 19.55
N PRO A 308 -4.13 -1.46 18.56
CA PRO A 308 -5.59 -1.47 18.65
C PRO A 308 -6.14 -2.29 19.82
N LYS A 309 -5.59 -3.48 20.10
CA LYS A 309 -6.07 -4.30 21.22
C LYS A 309 -5.71 -3.69 22.56
N THR A 310 -4.51 -3.13 22.66
CA THR A 310 -3.98 -2.52 23.88
C THR A 310 -4.76 -1.26 24.25
N VAL A 311 -5.00 -0.37 23.27
CA VAL A 311 -5.83 0.82 23.45
C VAL A 311 -7.26 0.42 23.81
N ALA A 312 -7.86 -0.54 23.11
CA ALA A 312 -9.21 -1.02 23.43
C ALA A 312 -9.30 -1.58 24.86
N ASN A 313 -8.30 -2.35 25.31
CA ASN A 313 -8.21 -2.86 26.68
C ASN A 313 -8.13 -1.73 27.71
N PHE A 314 -7.20 -0.79 27.53
CA PHE A 314 -7.02 0.33 28.45
C PHE A 314 -8.26 1.22 28.53
N VAL A 315 -8.88 1.54 27.38
CA VAL A 315 -10.08 2.39 27.31
C VAL A 315 -11.28 1.70 27.95
N ALA A 316 -11.49 0.40 27.69
CA ALA A 316 -12.59 -0.34 28.29
C ALA A 316 -12.45 -0.44 29.81
N LEU A 317 -11.27 -0.81 30.31
CA LEU A 317 -11.00 -0.87 31.75
C LEU A 317 -11.17 0.51 32.41
N SER A 318 -10.74 1.59 31.75
CA SER A 318 -10.93 2.96 32.24
C SER A 318 -12.41 3.32 32.33
N LYS A 319 -13.20 3.05 31.29
CA LYS A 319 -14.65 3.33 31.25
C LYS A 319 -15.45 2.51 32.28
N ASP A 320 -14.95 1.33 32.65
CA ASP A 320 -15.54 0.47 33.68
C ASP A 320 -15.13 0.87 35.13
N GLY A 321 -14.30 1.91 35.28
CA GLY A 321 -13.78 2.34 36.60
C GLY A 321 -12.80 1.36 37.21
N TYR A 322 -12.22 0.45 36.41
CA TYR A 322 -11.30 -0.59 36.90
C TYR A 322 -10.05 0.01 37.55
N TYR A 323 -9.62 1.19 37.09
CA TYR A 323 -8.44 1.89 37.61
C TYR A 323 -8.72 2.83 38.80
N ASP A 324 -9.99 3.03 39.17
CA ASP A 324 -10.38 3.96 40.23
C ASP A 324 -9.88 3.47 41.60
N GLY A 325 -9.08 4.30 42.27
CA GLY A 325 -8.46 3.99 43.56
C GLY A 325 -7.23 3.08 43.48
N ILE A 326 -6.79 2.68 42.28
CA ILE A 326 -5.54 1.91 42.11
C ILE A 326 -4.33 2.80 42.34
N ILE A 327 -3.26 2.26 42.90
CA ILE A 327 -2.01 3.00 43.14
C ILE A 327 -0.96 2.78 42.04
N PHE A 328 -0.06 3.76 41.91
CA PHE A 328 1.26 3.52 41.32
C PHE A 328 2.12 2.77 42.32
N HIS A 329 2.07 1.43 42.26
CA HIS A 329 2.70 0.55 43.26
C HIS A 329 4.23 0.49 43.14
N ARG A 330 4.81 1.04 42.07
CA ARG A 330 6.27 1.07 41.83
C ARG A 330 6.67 2.35 41.10
N ILE A 331 7.61 3.10 41.68
CA ILE A 331 8.09 4.39 41.17
C ILE A 331 9.62 4.37 41.19
N ILE A 332 10.26 4.51 40.04
CA ILE A 332 11.72 4.53 39.93
C ILE A 332 12.13 5.86 39.29
N PRO A 333 12.77 6.77 40.06
CA PRO A 333 13.29 8.03 39.53
C PRO A 333 14.25 7.78 38.36
N GLU A 334 14.18 8.65 37.33
CA GLU A 334 14.97 8.52 36.11
C GLU A 334 14.69 7.22 35.32
N PHE A 335 13.52 6.61 35.53
CA PHE A 335 13.08 5.44 34.79
C PHE A 335 11.59 5.52 34.43
N MET A 336 10.69 5.21 35.36
CA MET A 336 9.25 5.11 35.08
C MET A 336 8.40 5.05 36.36
N ILE A 337 7.10 5.29 36.20
CA ILE A 337 6.05 5.04 37.21
C ILE A 337 5.14 3.93 36.71
N GLN A 338 4.84 2.92 37.52
CA GLN A 338 4.06 1.74 37.13
C GLN A 338 2.80 1.58 37.99
N GLY A 339 1.67 1.36 37.32
CA GLY A 339 0.34 1.23 37.91
C GLY A 339 -0.51 0.16 37.21
N GLY A 340 -1.82 0.16 37.50
CA GLY A 340 -2.79 -0.71 36.84
C GLY A 340 -2.93 -2.13 37.41
N ASP A 341 -2.39 -2.39 38.60
CA ASP A 341 -2.64 -3.61 39.38
C ASP A 341 -3.66 -3.32 40.50
N PRO A 342 -4.89 -3.88 40.47
CA PRO A 342 -5.91 -3.66 41.50
C PRO A 342 -5.50 -4.12 42.91
N THR A 343 -4.54 -5.05 43.00
CA THR A 343 -4.03 -5.53 44.28
C THR A 343 -2.92 -4.64 44.84
N GLY A 344 -2.34 -3.78 44.00
CA GLY A 344 -1.18 -2.94 44.34
C GLY A 344 0.09 -3.72 44.68
N THR A 345 0.19 -5.00 44.30
CA THR A 345 1.34 -5.88 44.61
C THR A 345 2.36 -5.98 43.48
N GLY A 346 1.99 -5.55 42.27
CA GLY A 346 2.69 -5.78 41.01
C GLY A 346 2.44 -7.17 40.41
N MET A 347 1.64 -8.04 41.05
CA MET A 347 1.39 -9.42 40.61
C MET A 347 -0.03 -9.66 40.11
N GLY A 348 -0.93 -8.68 40.25
CA GLY A 348 -2.32 -8.78 39.81
C GLY A 348 -2.58 -8.10 38.46
N GLY A 349 -3.86 -8.06 38.09
CA GLY A 349 -4.33 -7.46 36.84
C GLY A 349 -4.95 -8.47 35.89
N GLN A 350 -5.92 -8.01 35.11
CA GLN A 350 -6.65 -8.79 34.11
C GLN A 350 -6.86 -7.94 32.85
N SER A 351 -7.12 -8.58 31.72
CA SER A 351 -7.52 -7.89 30.50
C SER A 351 -8.98 -8.14 30.19
N ILE A 352 -9.56 -7.32 29.31
CA ILE A 352 -10.91 -7.56 28.77
C ILE A 352 -10.98 -8.82 27.89
N TYR A 353 -9.83 -9.41 27.55
CA TYR A 353 -9.70 -10.62 26.73
C TYR A 353 -9.41 -11.89 27.56
N GLY A 354 -9.42 -11.79 28.89
CA GLY A 354 -9.05 -12.87 29.82
C GLY A 354 -7.74 -12.56 30.56
N ASP A 355 -6.97 -13.60 30.90
CA ASP A 355 -5.77 -13.45 31.75
C ASP A 355 -4.67 -12.61 31.08
N SER A 356 -4.38 -12.86 29.80
CA SER A 356 -3.38 -12.10 29.06
C SER A 356 -3.65 -12.01 27.55
N PHE A 357 -3.05 -11.02 26.89
CA PHE A 357 -3.10 -10.85 25.43
C PHE A 357 -1.72 -10.52 24.82
N GLU A 358 -1.65 -10.58 23.48
CA GLU A 358 -0.42 -10.44 22.71
C GLU A 358 0.20 -9.03 22.74
N ASP A 359 1.49 -8.93 22.39
CA ASP A 359 2.18 -7.65 22.19
C ASP A 359 1.87 -7.02 20.82
N GLU A 360 1.79 -5.69 20.77
CA GLU A 360 1.54 -4.91 19.55
C GLU A 360 2.69 -3.93 19.29
N PHE A 361 3.82 -4.44 18.82
CA PHE A 361 4.99 -3.59 18.55
C PHE A 361 4.85 -2.82 17.22
N SER A 362 4.80 -1.49 17.30
CA SER A 362 4.76 -0.59 16.14
C SER A 362 6.15 -0.16 15.68
N GLU A 363 6.41 -0.10 14.36
CA GLU A 363 7.62 0.52 13.77
C GLU A 363 7.77 2.01 14.05
N GLU A 364 6.69 2.64 14.51
CA GLU A 364 6.53 4.08 14.66
C GLU A 364 6.47 4.55 16.12
N LEU A 365 6.31 3.62 17.07
CA LEU A 365 6.22 3.93 18.50
C LEU A 365 7.42 3.39 19.29
N TYR A 366 7.89 4.21 20.23
CA TYR A 366 9.11 4.01 21.01
C TYR A 366 8.88 4.43 22.46
N ASN A 367 9.60 3.83 23.40
CA ASN A 367 9.52 4.14 24.82
C ASN A 367 10.30 5.43 25.14
N VAL A 368 10.00 6.52 24.44
CA VAL A 368 10.52 7.87 24.71
C VAL A 368 9.92 8.41 26.01
N ARG A 369 10.48 9.48 26.57
CA ARG A 369 9.93 10.13 27.76
C ARG A 369 8.44 10.48 27.55
N GLY A 370 7.61 10.19 28.55
CA GLY A 370 6.16 10.40 28.53
C GLY A 370 5.35 9.31 27.81
N ALA A 371 6.01 8.29 27.24
CA ALA A 371 5.32 7.17 26.62
C ALA A 371 4.56 6.34 27.68
N LEU A 372 3.29 6.05 27.39
CA LEU A 372 2.46 5.08 28.11
C LEU A 372 2.62 3.71 27.44
N SER A 373 3.03 2.72 28.23
CA SER A 373 3.48 1.43 27.72
C SER A 373 3.08 0.27 28.64
N MET A 374 2.84 -0.92 28.07
CA MET A 374 2.36 -2.08 28.84
C MET A 374 3.45 -2.68 29.72
N ALA A 375 3.12 -2.93 30.99
CA ALA A 375 3.95 -3.76 31.86
C ALA A 375 3.58 -5.23 31.65
N ASN A 376 4.56 -6.05 31.23
CA ASN A 376 4.37 -7.48 30.97
C ASN A 376 5.41 -8.32 31.75
N ALA A 377 5.08 -9.59 31.99
CA ALA A 377 5.97 -10.56 32.65
C ALA A 377 6.84 -11.34 31.66
N GLY A 378 6.92 -10.87 30.41
CA GLY A 378 7.49 -11.55 29.26
C GLY A 378 6.62 -11.38 28.02
N PRO A 379 7.09 -11.86 26.84
CA PRO A 379 6.37 -11.68 25.59
C PRO A 379 4.92 -12.20 25.66
N ASN A 380 3.98 -11.41 25.15
CA ASN A 380 2.55 -11.72 25.03
C ASN A 380 1.84 -11.99 26.37
N THR A 381 2.24 -11.28 27.42
CA THR A 381 1.63 -11.39 28.76
C THR A 381 1.01 -10.06 29.22
N ASN A 382 0.44 -9.30 28.29
CA ASN A 382 -0.20 -8.03 28.60
C ASN A 382 -1.49 -8.24 29.38
N GLY A 383 -1.72 -7.43 30.42
CA GLY A 383 -2.91 -7.45 31.28
C GLY A 383 -3.49 -6.05 31.47
N SER A 384 -3.71 -5.61 32.71
CA SER A 384 -4.13 -4.22 33.01
C SER A 384 -2.99 -3.28 33.40
N GLN A 385 -1.80 -3.81 33.71
CA GLN A 385 -0.68 -3.02 34.21
C GLN A 385 0.02 -2.24 33.10
N PHE A 386 0.38 -1.00 33.40
CA PHE A 386 1.09 -0.10 32.50
C PHE A 386 2.18 0.67 33.26
N PHE A 387 3.10 1.27 32.52
CA PHE A 387 4.03 2.26 33.04
C PHE A 387 4.06 3.50 32.15
N ILE A 388 4.44 4.63 32.76
CA ILE A 388 4.74 5.88 32.06
C ILE A 388 6.24 6.13 32.19
N VAL A 389 6.91 6.29 31.05
CA VAL A 389 8.35 6.54 31.00
C VAL A 389 8.66 7.93 31.53
N GLN A 390 9.42 8.04 32.61
CA GLN A 390 9.81 9.34 33.18
C GLN A 390 11.22 9.78 32.78
N ASN A 391 12.10 8.82 32.47
CA ASN A 391 13.52 9.10 32.27
C ASN A 391 13.78 10.28 31.31
N SER A 392 14.30 11.38 31.84
CA SER A 392 14.57 12.60 31.09
C SER A 392 15.96 12.66 30.47
N LYS A 393 16.82 11.68 30.76
CA LYS A 393 18.19 11.66 30.25
C LYS A 393 18.71 10.25 30.06
N ILE A 394 19.32 10.00 28.91
CA ILE A 394 20.02 8.75 28.62
C ILE A 394 21.52 9.00 28.46
N PRO A 395 22.37 7.98 28.72
CA PRO A 395 23.81 8.11 28.59
C PRO A 395 24.32 8.01 27.14
N TYR A 396 23.42 7.90 26.15
CA TYR A 396 23.76 7.67 24.74
C TYR A 396 23.58 8.93 23.91
N ALA A 397 24.56 9.21 23.04
CA ALA A 397 24.42 10.28 22.05
C ALA A 397 23.57 9.83 20.86
N GLN A 398 22.93 10.78 20.15
CA GLN A 398 22.13 10.51 18.95
C GLN A 398 22.86 9.60 17.94
N LYS A 399 24.14 9.86 17.65
CA LYS A 399 24.91 9.05 16.69
C LYS A 399 25.12 7.60 17.13
N GLU A 400 25.12 7.34 18.43
CA GLU A 400 25.24 5.97 18.96
C GLU A 400 23.92 5.23 18.80
N LEU A 401 22.79 5.92 19.02
CA LEU A 401 21.45 5.39 18.78
C LEU A 401 21.21 5.11 17.30
N GLU A 402 21.57 6.02 16.39
CA GLU A 402 21.45 5.77 14.94
C GLU A 402 22.25 4.53 14.51
N ARG A 403 23.47 4.36 15.05
CA ARG A 403 24.29 3.15 14.80
C ARG A 403 23.68 1.88 15.40
N GLY A 404 22.92 2.03 16.48
CA GLY A 404 22.15 0.95 17.10
C GLY A 404 20.90 0.54 16.32
N GLY A 405 20.53 1.30 15.26
CA GLY A 405 19.41 0.99 14.38
C GLY A 405 18.12 1.77 14.67
N TRP A 406 18.16 2.75 15.58
CA TRP A 406 17.00 3.63 15.80
C TRP A 406 16.86 4.64 14.65
N PRO A 407 15.62 4.91 14.17
CA PRO A 407 15.38 5.96 13.19
C PRO A 407 15.88 7.32 13.68
N LYS A 408 16.38 8.15 12.77
CA LYS A 408 16.97 9.45 13.09
C LYS A 408 16.06 10.34 13.95
N PRO A 409 14.76 10.53 13.65
CA PRO A 409 13.88 11.37 14.48
C PRO A 409 13.77 10.89 15.93
N ILE A 410 13.72 9.57 16.10
CA ILE A 410 13.64 8.93 17.42
C ILE A 410 14.97 8.99 18.16
N ALA A 411 16.09 8.78 17.46
CA ALA A 411 17.42 8.91 18.03
C ALA A 411 17.69 10.34 18.54
N GLU A 412 17.23 11.34 17.80
CA GLU A 412 17.27 12.74 18.21
C GLU A 412 16.36 13.01 19.42
N TYR A 413 15.12 12.50 19.39
CA TYR A 413 14.21 12.64 20.52
C TYR A 413 14.81 12.06 21.80
N TYR A 414 15.32 10.83 21.75
CA TYR A 414 15.94 10.17 22.89
C TYR A 414 17.14 10.96 23.45
N ALA A 415 18.00 11.49 22.58
CA ALA A 415 19.17 12.26 23.00
C ALA A 415 18.79 13.58 23.68
N ASN A 416 17.68 14.21 23.27
CA ASN A 416 17.26 15.52 23.76
C ASN A 416 16.30 15.47 24.95
N ASN A 417 15.40 14.48 24.96
CA ASN A 417 14.27 14.41 25.89
C ASN A 417 14.30 13.18 26.80
N GLY A 418 15.17 12.20 26.53
CA GLY A 418 15.26 10.96 27.30
C GLY A 418 14.24 9.89 26.91
N GLY A 419 14.23 8.83 27.71
CA GLY A 419 13.37 7.65 27.54
C GLY A 419 14.09 6.36 27.92
N THR A 420 13.57 5.24 27.44
CA THR A 420 14.09 3.89 27.76
C THR A 420 14.26 3.04 26.49
N PRO A 421 15.27 3.32 25.64
CA PRO A 421 15.46 2.60 24.36
C PRO A 421 15.57 1.08 24.50
N HIS A 422 16.05 0.59 25.64
CA HIS A 422 16.21 -0.84 25.91
C HIS A 422 14.88 -1.59 26.11
N LEU A 423 13.76 -0.87 26.25
CA LEU A 423 12.40 -1.44 26.34
C LEU A 423 11.69 -1.48 24.98
N ASP A 424 12.26 -0.87 23.95
CA ASP A 424 11.69 -0.89 22.59
C ASP A 424 11.59 -2.33 22.08
N ARG A 425 10.44 -2.65 21.47
CA ARG A 425 10.09 -4.00 20.98
C ARG A 425 10.06 -5.08 22.07
N ARG A 426 9.88 -4.67 23.32
CA ARG A 426 9.64 -5.55 24.48
C ARG A 426 8.36 -5.19 25.21
N HIS A 427 7.99 -3.91 25.19
CA HIS A 427 6.78 -3.37 25.78
C HIS A 427 5.98 -2.59 24.74
N THR A 428 4.68 -2.87 24.66
CA THR A 428 3.75 -2.22 23.74
C THR A 428 3.52 -0.78 24.17
N VAL A 429 4.01 0.18 23.38
CA VAL A 429 3.69 1.60 23.55
C VAL A 429 2.33 1.87 22.93
N PHE A 430 1.44 2.53 23.66
CA PHE A 430 0.07 2.77 23.22
C PHE A 430 -0.46 4.18 23.56
N GLY A 431 0.36 5.04 24.15
CA GLY A 431 0.05 6.46 24.30
C GLY A 431 1.25 7.34 24.63
N GLN A 432 1.05 8.65 24.68
CA GLN A 432 2.09 9.66 24.94
C GLN A 432 1.52 10.88 25.68
N ILE A 433 2.24 11.38 26.69
CA ILE A 433 1.91 12.66 27.37
C ILE A 433 1.84 13.82 26.37
N MET A 434 0.79 14.64 26.49
CA MET A 434 0.47 15.70 25.52
C MET A 434 1.04 17.08 25.87
N ASP A 435 1.20 17.40 27.16
CA ASP A 435 1.49 18.78 27.57
C ASP A 435 2.47 18.88 28.75
N GLU A 436 3.06 20.06 28.89
CA GLU A 436 4.04 20.40 29.92
C GLU A 436 3.46 20.34 31.35
N GLU A 437 2.16 20.53 31.52
CA GLU A 437 1.50 20.42 32.83
C GLU A 437 1.47 18.96 33.29
N SER A 438 1.11 18.05 32.39
CA SER A 438 1.15 16.60 32.60
C SER A 438 2.58 16.10 32.86
N TYR A 439 3.59 16.64 32.17
CA TYR A 439 4.99 16.32 32.46
C TYR A 439 5.42 16.75 33.86
N LYS A 440 4.94 17.89 34.37
CA LYS A 440 5.22 18.32 35.75
C LYS A 440 4.62 17.38 36.78
N VAL A 441 3.39 16.91 36.54
CA VAL A 441 2.74 15.90 37.41
C VAL A 441 3.53 14.59 37.39
N LEU A 442 3.95 14.13 36.21
CA LEU A 442 4.81 12.95 36.08
C LEU A 442 6.12 13.11 36.87
N ASP A 443 6.78 14.26 36.75
CA ASP A 443 8.01 14.54 37.48
C ASP A 443 7.79 14.66 38.99
N GLU A 444 6.66 15.22 39.44
CA GLU A 444 6.29 15.26 40.86
C GLU A 444 6.13 13.86 41.43
N ILE A 445 5.33 13.01 40.76
CA ILE A 445 5.11 11.62 41.17
C ILE A 445 6.43 10.85 41.17
N ALA A 446 7.29 11.02 40.17
CA ALA A 446 8.55 10.29 40.09
C ALA A 446 9.57 10.68 41.17
N ASN A 447 9.37 11.78 41.89
CA ASN A 447 10.25 12.26 42.96
C ASN A 447 9.68 12.03 44.37
N VAL A 448 8.56 11.32 44.52
CA VAL A 448 8.03 10.96 45.85
C VAL A 448 8.99 10.01 46.58
N GLU A 449 8.94 10.00 47.91
CA GLU A 449 9.75 9.09 48.72
C GLU A 449 9.30 7.63 48.50
N THR A 450 10.26 6.75 48.19
CA THR A 450 10.01 5.33 47.97
C THR A 450 10.68 4.46 49.02
N GLY A 451 9.96 3.44 49.50
CA GLY A 451 10.45 2.41 50.40
C GLY A 451 10.97 1.17 49.66
N ALA A 452 10.77 0.00 50.27
CA ALA A 452 11.21 -1.27 49.70
C ALA A 452 10.49 -1.57 48.37
N GLN A 453 11.22 -2.18 47.42
CA GLN A 453 10.73 -2.52 46.07
C GLN A 453 10.24 -1.32 45.24
N ASP A 454 10.79 -0.13 45.52
CA ASP A 454 10.45 1.12 44.83
C ASP A 454 8.97 1.53 45.04
N ARG A 455 8.31 1.01 46.08
CA ARG A 455 6.93 1.37 46.44
C ARG A 455 6.91 2.74 47.11
N PRO A 456 6.02 3.68 46.74
CA PRO A 456 5.93 4.96 47.42
C PRO A 456 5.53 4.80 48.90
N VAL A 457 6.08 5.66 49.76
CA VAL A 457 5.79 5.68 51.21
C VAL A 457 4.38 6.18 51.48
N GLU A 458 3.96 7.22 50.76
CA GLU A 458 2.58 7.70 50.70
C GLU A 458 1.96 7.26 49.38
N ASP A 459 0.76 6.69 49.42
CA ASP A 459 0.12 6.16 48.21
C ASP A 459 -0.11 7.27 47.16
N VAL A 460 0.40 7.05 45.96
CA VAL A 460 0.05 7.82 44.76
C VAL A 460 -1.11 7.10 44.09
N VAL A 461 -2.29 7.71 44.13
CA VAL A 461 -3.56 7.09 43.77
C VAL A 461 -4.03 7.61 42.42
N ILE A 462 -4.45 6.71 41.54
CA ILE A 462 -5.26 7.01 40.36
C ILE A 462 -6.69 7.20 40.86
N GLU A 463 -7.16 8.44 40.91
CA GLU A 463 -8.52 8.76 41.36
C GLU A 463 -9.54 8.25 40.34
N THR A 464 -9.28 8.51 39.05
CA THR A 464 -10.03 7.95 37.92
C THR A 464 -9.27 8.16 36.60
N ILE A 465 -9.70 7.48 35.54
CA ILE A 465 -9.21 7.70 34.17
C ILE A 465 -10.39 8.06 33.26
N GLU A 466 -10.44 9.30 32.80
CA GLU A 466 -11.46 9.78 31.87
C GLU A 466 -10.95 9.66 30.43
N VAL A 467 -11.76 9.10 29.51
CA VAL A 467 -11.39 8.97 28.08
C VAL A 467 -12.37 9.76 27.23
N VAL A 468 -11.84 10.66 26.39
CA VAL A 468 -12.58 11.43 25.40
C VAL A 468 -12.16 10.97 24.00
N ASP A 469 -13.13 10.69 23.14
CA ASP A 469 -12.91 10.22 21.76
C ASP A 469 -12.60 11.36 20.78
#